data_AF-A0A3C0ZWE3-F1
#
_entry.id   AF-A0A3C0ZWE3-F1
#
_cell.length_a   1.000
_cell.length_b   1.000
_cell.length_c   1.000
_cell.angle_alpha   90.00
_cell.angle_beta   90.00
_cell.angle_gamma   90.00
#
_symmetry.space_group_name_H-M   'P 1'
#
loop_
_entity.id
_entity.type
_entity.pdbx_description
1 polymer ?
#
loop_
_entity_poly.entity_id
_entity_poly.type
_entity_poly.pdbx_seq_one_letter_code
_entity_poly.pdbx_strand_id
1 'polypeptide(L)'
;AVAEIERENIRVQTMEGRIQKARDGKWNGGFPPYGYSLKDGVLEINEEEAPAIRTIFEQWVSTDIGANGLAKYLENHGIHKIARHNGKNPLFDSALIRRIIKNPVYCGKIAYGRRKTEKVHGTRNEYKLVEQDDYLVVDGLHEGIVSEELWNQAQVKMIAQAKKYEHVNKAKDTKTHLLSGLVKCPVCGAGMYGNKSIKHRKDGSKYKDFYYYGCKHRTMTRGHKCDYKKQIQEEVLDASVIEIITKLVSNPRFASLMQEKINMKVDTTAIDQEIKALEKQLKQSYAMKRKTLEEIEQLDPDERHYNRRKADLDDRLYRMYDKIDDQEQSLIEARAKKQSIESEKVTG
;
A
#
# COMPACT_ATOMS: atom_id res chain seq x y z
N ALA A 1 -27.61 2.68 -20.88
CA ALA A 1 -27.96 1.25 -21.04
C ALA A 1 -27.11 0.58 -22.13
N VAL A 2 -27.45 0.70 -23.43
CA VAL A 2 -26.71 -0.02 -24.51
C VAL A 2 -25.21 0.36 -24.57
N ALA A 3 -24.89 1.66 -24.52
CA ALA A 3 -23.50 2.14 -24.54
C ALA A 3 -22.68 1.84 -23.27
N GLU A 4 -23.33 1.41 -22.19
CA GLU A 4 -22.70 1.04 -20.92
C GLU A 4 -22.43 -0.46 -20.91
N ILE A 5 -23.40 -1.25 -21.39
CA ILE A 5 -23.26 -2.69 -21.66
C ILE A 5 -22.17 -2.96 -22.71
N GLU A 6 -22.09 -2.18 -23.79
CA GLU A 6 -21.00 -2.28 -24.78
C GLU A 6 -19.63 -1.98 -24.17
N ARG A 7 -19.53 -1.00 -23.27
CA ARG A 7 -18.27 -0.71 -22.56
C ARG A 7 -17.88 -1.83 -21.61
N GLU A 8 -18.83 -2.38 -20.87
CA GLU A 8 -18.61 -3.52 -19.99
C GLU A 8 -18.14 -4.74 -20.79
N ASN A 9 -18.80 -5.04 -21.91
CA ASN A 9 -18.43 -6.15 -22.81
C ASN A 9 -17.03 -5.96 -23.43
N ILE A 10 -16.70 -4.76 -23.93
CA ILE A 10 -15.35 -4.46 -24.45
C ILE A 10 -14.31 -4.63 -23.35
N ARG A 11 -14.61 -4.20 -22.12
CA ARG A 11 -13.72 -4.33 -20.97
C ARG A 11 -13.50 -5.79 -20.59
N VAL A 12 -14.55 -6.60 -20.53
CA VAL A 12 -14.47 -8.04 -20.25
C VAL A 12 -13.65 -8.75 -21.33
N GLN A 13 -13.97 -8.53 -22.61
CA GLN A 13 -13.23 -9.12 -23.74
C GLN A 13 -11.76 -8.70 -23.77
N THR A 14 -11.46 -7.43 -23.46
CA THR A 14 -10.08 -6.93 -23.37
C THR A 14 -9.31 -7.58 -22.22
N MET A 15 -9.96 -7.77 -21.08
CA MET A 15 -9.35 -8.43 -19.92
C MET A 15 -9.11 -9.91 -20.21
N GLU A 16 -10.05 -10.58 -20.85
CA GLU A 16 -9.95 -11.98 -21.24
C GLU A 16 -8.85 -12.19 -22.30
N GLY A 17 -8.74 -11.30 -23.28
CA GLY A 17 -7.64 -11.30 -24.24
C GLY A 17 -6.26 -11.12 -23.59
N ARG A 18 -6.15 -10.29 -22.54
CA ARG A 18 -4.92 -10.16 -21.74
C ARG A 18 -4.65 -11.44 -20.93
N ILE A 19 -5.66 -12.05 -20.33
CA ILE A 19 -5.50 -13.32 -19.59
C ILE A 19 -5.02 -14.41 -20.56
N GLN A 20 -5.63 -14.51 -21.74
CA GLN A 20 -5.23 -15.48 -22.76
C GLN A 20 -3.80 -15.24 -23.23
N LYS A 21 -3.43 -13.98 -23.50
CA LYS A 21 -2.06 -13.62 -23.88
C LYS A 21 -1.03 -13.98 -22.80
N ALA A 22 -1.38 -13.85 -21.51
CA ALA A 22 -0.53 -14.35 -20.43
C ALA A 22 -0.40 -15.87 -20.52
N ARG A 23 -1.52 -16.60 -20.63
CA ARG A 23 -1.55 -18.08 -20.74
C ARG A 23 -0.73 -18.60 -21.91
N ASP A 24 -0.67 -17.86 -23.00
CA ASP A 24 0.16 -18.17 -24.17
C ASP A 24 1.66 -17.88 -23.94
N GLY A 25 2.07 -17.48 -22.73
CA GLY A 25 3.46 -17.17 -22.39
C GLY A 25 3.99 -15.89 -23.02
N LYS A 26 3.12 -14.99 -23.50
CA LYS A 26 3.50 -13.72 -24.14
C LYS A 26 3.46 -12.55 -23.17
N TRP A 27 4.26 -11.52 -23.44
CA TRP A 27 4.30 -10.33 -22.59
C TRP A 27 3.01 -9.50 -22.68
N ASN A 28 2.38 -9.28 -21.54
CA ASN A 28 1.05 -8.66 -21.44
C ASN A 28 1.01 -7.13 -21.64
N GLY A 29 2.11 -6.53 -22.08
CA GLY A 29 2.19 -5.14 -22.48
C GLY A 29 2.91 -4.24 -21.48
N GLY A 30 3.04 -2.96 -21.84
CA GLY A 30 3.93 -2.02 -21.15
C GLY A 30 5.40 -2.22 -21.54
N PHE A 31 6.28 -1.44 -20.91
CA PHE A 31 7.72 -1.55 -21.16
C PHE A 31 8.25 -2.92 -20.71
N PRO A 32 9.15 -3.55 -21.50
CA PRO A 32 9.78 -4.79 -21.08
C PRO A 32 10.58 -4.56 -19.79
N PRO A 33 10.67 -5.59 -18.91
CA PRO A 33 11.53 -5.52 -17.73
C PRO A 33 12.99 -5.21 -18.10
N TYR A 34 13.72 -4.59 -17.18
CA TYR A 34 15.16 -4.34 -17.37
C TYR A 34 15.89 -5.69 -17.48
N GLY A 35 16.84 -5.82 -18.40
CA GLY A 35 17.43 -7.10 -18.79
C GLY A 35 16.77 -7.77 -20.01
N TYR A 36 15.59 -7.28 -20.44
CA TYR A 36 14.89 -7.81 -21.61
C TYR A 36 14.50 -6.71 -22.60
N SER A 37 14.52 -7.06 -23.88
CA SER A 37 13.91 -6.32 -24.98
C SER A 37 12.61 -7.00 -25.42
N LEU A 38 11.71 -6.26 -26.06
CA LEU A 38 10.46 -6.81 -26.58
C LEU A 38 10.52 -6.91 -28.10
N LYS A 39 10.38 -8.11 -28.66
CA LYS A 39 10.34 -8.36 -30.10
C LYS A 39 9.16 -9.27 -30.41
N ASP A 40 8.27 -8.83 -31.31
CA ASP A 40 7.06 -9.57 -31.71
C ASP A 40 6.17 -10.06 -30.55
N GLY A 41 6.19 -9.33 -29.43
CA GLY A 41 5.42 -9.67 -28.23
C GLY A 41 6.06 -10.72 -27.31
N VAL A 42 7.28 -11.18 -27.62
CA VAL A 42 8.10 -12.08 -26.81
C VAL A 42 9.26 -11.29 -26.20
N LEU A 43 9.63 -11.63 -24.97
CA LEU A 43 10.81 -11.04 -24.33
C LEU A 43 12.07 -11.75 -24.83
N GLU A 44 13.06 -10.97 -25.25
CA GLU A 44 14.39 -11.46 -25.61
C GLU A 44 15.41 -10.88 -24.64
N ILE A 45 16.41 -11.67 -24.27
CA ILE A 45 17.46 -11.21 -23.35
C ILE A 45 18.21 -10.04 -24.00
N ASN A 46 18.39 -8.96 -23.24
CA ASN A 46 19.26 -7.87 -23.62
C ASN A 46 20.64 -8.10 -22.97
N GLU A 47 21.62 -8.50 -23.78
CA GLU A 47 22.97 -8.85 -23.30
C GLU A 47 23.74 -7.70 -22.66
N GLU A 48 23.39 -6.44 -22.93
CA GLU A 48 24.03 -5.31 -22.25
C GLU A 48 23.47 -5.10 -20.83
N GLU A 49 22.20 -5.46 -20.61
CA GLU A 49 21.51 -5.23 -19.34
C GLU A 49 21.45 -6.47 -18.44
N ALA A 50 21.43 -7.66 -19.03
CA ALA A 50 21.33 -8.94 -18.33
C ALA A 50 22.46 -9.19 -17.31
N PRO A 51 23.72 -8.79 -17.53
CA PRO A 51 24.79 -8.96 -16.54
C PRO A 51 24.45 -8.34 -15.18
N ALA A 52 23.84 -7.15 -15.16
CA ALA A 52 23.44 -6.49 -13.91
C ALA A 52 22.37 -7.30 -13.16
N ILE A 53 21.44 -7.93 -13.89
CA ILE A 53 20.42 -8.81 -13.29
C ILE A 53 21.06 -10.07 -12.70
N ARG A 54 21.97 -10.73 -13.44
CA ARG A 54 22.71 -11.90 -12.93
C ARG A 54 23.44 -11.57 -11.64
N THR A 55 24.21 -10.47 -11.63
CA THR A 55 24.93 -10.01 -10.43
C THR A 55 23.98 -9.70 -9.27
N ILE A 56 22.80 -9.10 -9.52
CA ILE A 56 21.80 -8.84 -8.47
C ILE A 56 21.35 -10.14 -7.80
N PHE A 57 21.01 -11.17 -8.58
CA PHE A 57 20.54 -12.45 -8.02
C PHE A 57 21.67 -13.21 -7.33
N GLU A 58 22.84 -13.29 -7.95
CA GLU A 58 24.03 -13.94 -7.37
C GLU A 58 24.40 -13.30 -6.03
N GLN A 59 24.62 -11.99 -5.98
CA GLN A 59 25.00 -11.28 -4.75
C GLN A 59 23.89 -11.32 -3.69
N TRP A 60 22.63 -11.30 -4.13
CA TRP A 60 21.50 -11.46 -3.21
C TRP A 60 21.52 -12.83 -2.53
N VAL A 61 21.87 -13.90 -3.24
CA VAL A 61 21.85 -15.26 -2.69
C VAL A 61 23.15 -15.60 -1.96
N SER A 62 24.29 -15.13 -2.45
CA SER A 62 25.62 -15.52 -1.94
C SER A 62 26.09 -14.74 -0.71
N THR A 63 25.42 -13.65 -0.35
CA THR A 63 25.82 -12.79 0.78
C THR A 63 24.67 -12.51 1.73
N ASP A 64 24.91 -11.92 2.89
CA ASP A 64 23.85 -11.48 3.83
C ASP A 64 23.37 -10.04 3.61
N ILE A 65 23.80 -9.37 2.53
CA ILE A 65 23.42 -7.98 2.30
C ILE A 65 21.93 -7.86 1.96
N GLY A 66 21.29 -6.85 2.57
CA GLY A 66 19.93 -6.45 2.22
C GLY A 66 19.92 -5.54 0.98
N ALA A 67 18.73 -5.19 0.49
CA ALA A 67 18.59 -4.47 -0.79
C ALA A 67 19.28 -3.09 -0.81
N ASN A 68 19.40 -2.41 0.35
CA ASN A 68 20.18 -1.17 0.47
C ASN A 68 21.68 -1.41 0.38
N GLY A 69 22.18 -2.54 0.92
CA GLY A 69 23.57 -2.93 0.80
C GLY A 69 23.91 -3.33 -0.63
N LEU A 70 23.01 -4.06 -1.30
CA LEU A 70 23.17 -4.44 -2.69
C LEU A 70 23.17 -3.22 -3.63
N ALA A 71 22.32 -2.22 -3.40
CA ALA A 71 22.35 -0.95 -4.14
C ALA A 71 23.73 -0.28 -4.10
N LYS A 72 24.33 -0.19 -2.89
CA LYS A 72 25.69 0.36 -2.70
C LYS A 72 26.77 -0.52 -3.32
N TYR A 73 26.60 -1.84 -3.25
CA TYR A 73 27.52 -2.78 -3.87
C TYR A 73 27.58 -2.53 -5.38
N LEU A 74 26.43 -2.46 -6.06
CA LEU A 74 26.36 -2.22 -7.50
C LEU A 74 27.00 -0.88 -7.87
N GLU A 75 26.70 0.19 -7.11
CA GLU A 75 27.30 1.51 -7.31
C GLU A 75 28.83 1.49 -7.16
N ASN A 76 29.34 0.87 -6.09
CA ASN A 76 30.78 0.78 -5.83
C ASN A 76 31.54 -0.06 -6.86
N HIS A 77 30.86 -0.96 -7.57
CA HIS A 77 31.45 -1.80 -8.61
C HIS A 77 31.15 -1.28 -10.03
N GLY A 78 30.63 -0.06 -10.17
CA GLY A 78 30.36 0.57 -11.46
C GLY A 78 29.22 -0.07 -12.26
N ILE A 79 28.37 -0.88 -11.61
CA ILE A 79 27.24 -1.55 -12.24
C ILE A 79 26.06 -0.59 -12.25
N HIS A 80 25.89 0.10 -13.37
CA HIS A 80 24.86 1.10 -13.59
C HIS A 80 23.80 0.61 -14.57
N LYS A 81 22.61 1.21 -14.49
CA LYS A 81 21.55 0.99 -15.46
C LYS A 81 21.88 1.72 -16.75
N ILE A 82 21.64 1.03 -17.85
CA ILE A 82 21.61 1.61 -19.19
C ILE A 82 20.32 2.43 -19.31
N ALA A 83 20.45 3.65 -19.81
CA ALA A 83 19.34 4.58 -19.90
C ALA A 83 18.29 4.08 -20.91
N ARG A 84 17.05 3.95 -20.45
CA ARG A 84 15.88 3.69 -21.30
C ARG A 84 15.02 4.94 -21.43
N HIS A 85 14.08 4.94 -22.38
CA HIS A 85 13.12 6.03 -22.60
C HIS A 85 12.32 6.44 -21.34
N ASN A 86 12.22 5.58 -20.33
CA ASN A 86 11.41 5.76 -19.13
C ASN A 86 12.21 6.01 -17.82
N GLY A 87 13.50 6.33 -17.88
CA GLY A 87 14.26 6.65 -16.67
C GLY A 87 15.68 7.12 -16.92
N LYS A 88 16.01 8.31 -16.41
CA LYS A 88 17.37 8.89 -16.48
C LYS A 88 18.26 8.54 -15.29
N ASN A 89 17.71 7.97 -14.22
CA ASN A 89 18.50 7.63 -13.03
C ASN A 89 19.36 6.40 -13.33
N PRO A 90 20.71 6.51 -13.33
CA PRO A 90 21.60 5.40 -13.64
C PRO A 90 21.73 4.38 -12.49
N LEU A 91 21.21 4.67 -11.30
CA LEU A 91 21.43 3.82 -10.11
C LEU A 91 20.30 2.83 -9.86
N PHE A 92 20.67 1.67 -9.30
CA PHE A 92 19.72 0.70 -8.74
C PHE A 92 19.37 1.07 -7.31
N ASP A 93 18.15 1.57 -7.08
CA ASP A 93 17.65 1.79 -5.72
C ASP A 93 17.13 0.49 -5.09
N SER A 94 16.99 0.49 -3.77
CA SER A 94 16.58 -0.72 -3.04
C SER A 94 15.14 -1.15 -3.28
N ALA A 95 14.25 -0.25 -3.73
CA ALA A 95 12.88 -0.61 -4.09
C ALA A 95 12.85 -1.30 -5.45
N LEU A 96 13.64 -0.81 -6.41
CA LEU A 96 13.84 -1.44 -7.72
C LEU A 96 14.47 -2.82 -7.57
N ILE A 97 15.52 -2.97 -6.76
CA ILE A 97 16.15 -4.26 -6.49
C ILE A 97 15.14 -5.28 -5.94
N ARG A 98 14.33 -4.89 -4.95
CA ARG A 98 13.27 -5.76 -4.41
C ARG A 98 12.25 -6.14 -5.47
N ARG A 99 11.87 -5.21 -6.36
CA ARG A 99 10.97 -5.50 -7.49
C ARG A 99 11.59 -6.48 -8.48
N ILE A 100 12.89 -6.34 -8.77
CA ILE A 100 13.62 -7.25 -9.66
C ILE A 100 13.60 -8.66 -9.09
N ILE A 101 14.03 -8.82 -7.83
CA ILE A 101 14.08 -10.12 -7.15
C ILE A 101 12.69 -10.76 -7.07
N LYS A 102 11.64 -9.97 -6.76
CA LYS A 102 10.24 -10.43 -6.71
C LYS A 102 9.65 -10.85 -8.05
N ASN A 103 10.29 -10.58 -9.19
CA ASN A 103 9.68 -10.77 -10.50
C ASN A 103 10.02 -12.15 -11.08
N PRO A 104 9.03 -13.04 -11.28
CA PRO A 104 9.27 -14.37 -11.84
C PRO A 104 9.67 -14.33 -13.33
N VAL A 105 9.57 -13.16 -14.00
CA VAL A 105 10.07 -12.99 -15.38
C VAL A 105 11.54 -13.38 -15.54
N TYR A 106 12.35 -13.20 -14.50
CA TYR A 106 13.78 -13.47 -14.58
C TYR A 106 14.12 -14.97 -14.56
N CYS A 107 13.19 -15.84 -14.15
CA CYS A 107 13.32 -17.30 -14.26
C CYS A 107 12.46 -17.91 -15.36
N GLY A 108 12.06 -17.12 -16.36
CA GLY A 108 11.31 -17.63 -17.52
C GLY A 108 9.79 -17.70 -17.32
N LYS A 109 9.23 -17.19 -16.21
CA LYS A 109 7.77 -17.26 -15.95
C LYS A 109 7.08 -15.91 -16.11
N ILE A 110 5.86 -15.89 -16.63
CA ILE A 110 5.02 -14.70 -16.72
C ILE A 110 3.99 -14.71 -15.60
N ALA A 111 3.92 -13.59 -14.87
CA ALA A 111 2.91 -13.37 -13.85
C ALA A 111 1.96 -12.24 -14.24
N TYR A 112 0.67 -12.52 -14.27
CA TYR A 112 -0.39 -11.57 -14.61
C TYR A 112 -1.42 -11.45 -13.48
N GLY A 113 -1.86 -10.23 -13.18
CA GLY A 113 -2.82 -9.97 -12.11
C GLY A 113 -2.19 -9.68 -10.74
N ARG A 114 -0.86 -9.65 -10.62
CA ARG A 114 -0.14 -9.34 -9.36
C ARG A 114 -0.57 -8.04 -8.67
N ARG A 115 -1.12 -7.10 -9.45
CA ARG A 115 -1.51 -5.76 -8.99
C ARG A 115 -2.82 -5.38 -9.65
N LYS A 116 -3.79 -4.96 -8.84
CA LYS A 116 -5.09 -4.46 -9.28
C LYS A 116 -5.21 -2.98 -8.91
N THR A 117 -5.87 -2.23 -9.77
CA THR A 117 -6.21 -0.83 -9.47
C THR A 117 -7.59 -0.84 -8.81
N GLU A 118 -7.64 -0.48 -7.54
CA GLU A 118 -8.85 -0.42 -6.73
C GLU A 118 -9.22 1.03 -6.45
N LYS A 119 -10.50 1.37 -6.50
CA LYS A 119 -10.97 2.73 -6.21
C LYS A 119 -10.79 3.01 -4.71
N VAL A 120 -10.24 4.17 -4.37
CA VAL A 120 -10.14 4.61 -2.98
C VAL A 120 -11.51 5.13 -2.55
N HIS A 121 -12.14 4.41 -1.62
CA HIS A 121 -13.42 4.81 -1.05
C HIS A 121 -13.37 6.22 -0.46
N GLY A 122 -14.43 7.00 -0.70
CA GLY A 122 -14.56 8.38 -0.22
C GLY A 122 -13.92 9.43 -1.13
N THR A 123 -13.30 9.04 -2.25
CA THR A 123 -12.73 9.97 -3.23
C THR A 123 -13.46 9.87 -4.57
N ARG A 124 -13.59 11.00 -5.28
CA ARG A 124 -14.33 11.04 -6.54
C ARG A 124 -13.61 10.27 -7.65
N ASN A 125 -12.27 10.31 -7.70
CA ASN A 125 -11.44 9.78 -8.78
C ASN A 125 -10.06 9.26 -8.31
N GLU A 126 -9.88 8.89 -7.05
CA GLU A 126 -8.60 8.33 -6.60
C GLU A 126 -8.62 6.81 -6.69
N TYR A 127 -7.55 6.26 -7.23
CA TYR A 127 -7.36 4.82 -7.37
C TYR A 127 -6.01 4.42 -6.79
N LYS A 128 -6.00 3.32 -6.04
CA LYS A 128 -4.80 2.76 -5.44
C LYS A 128 -4.44 1.45 -6.12
N LEU A 129 -3.14 1.26 -6.32
CA LEU A 129 -2.58 -0.01 -6.76
C LEU A 129 -2.44 -0.96 -5.55
N VAL A 130 -3.11 -2.09 -5.59
CA VAL A 130 -3.13 -3.10 -4.51
C VAL A 130 -2.49 -4.39 -5.02
N GLU A 131 -1.60 -5.00 -4.23
CA GLU A 131 -0.99 -6.30 -4.56
C GLU A 131 -2.03 -7.40 -4.30
N GLN A 132 -2.08 -8.41 -5.18
CA GLN A 132 -2.99 -9.54 -5.07
C GLN A 132 -2.20 -10.79 -4.70
N ASP A 133 -2.77 -11.63 -3.84
CA ASP A 133 -2.17 -12.90 -3.44
C ASP A 133 -2.44 -14.02 -4.45
N ASP A 134 -3.63 -13.99 -5.07
CA ASP A 134 -4.01 -14.91 -6.15
C ASP A 134 -3.78 -14.23 -7.51
N TYR A 135 -2.84 -14.76 -8.28
CA TYR A 135 -2.51 -14.27 -9.61
C TYR A 135 -2.00 -15.40 -10.50
N LEU A 136 -2.25 -15.26 -11.79
CA LEU A 136 -1.83 -16.23 -12.80
C LEU A 136 -0.31 -16.21 -12.95
N VAL A 137 0.33 -17.36 -12.78
CA VAL A 137 1.74 -17.60 -13.12
C VAL A 137 1.80 -18.73 -14.11
N VAL A 138 2.46 -18.51 -15.24
CA VAL A 138 2.60 -19.46 -16.33
C VAL A 138 4.01 -19.42 -16.88
N ASP A 139 4.45 -20.49 -17.52
CA ASP A 139 5.75 -20.50 -18.19
C ASP A 139 5.69 -19.55 -19.40
N GLY A 140 6.68 -18.67 -19.48
CA GLY A 140 6.83 -17.71 -20.57
C GLY A 140 7.49 -18.36 -21.79
N LEU A 141 7.33 -17.73 -22.94
CA LEU A 141 8.05 -18.11 -24.16
C LEU A 141 9.51 -17.62 -24.16
N HIS A 142 9.87 -16.77 -23.20
CA HIS A 142 11.19 -16.17 -23.09
C HIS A 142 12.14 -17.00 -22.23
N GLU A 143 13.42 -16.94 -22.54
CA GLU A 143 14.47 -17.52 -21.71
C GLU A 143 14.65 -16.73 -20.41
N GLY A 144 14.79 -17.43 -19.28
CA GLY A 144 15.12 -16.80 -18.00
C GLY A 144 16.58 -16.33 -17.94
N ILE A 145 16.81 -15.07 -17.54
CA ILE A 145 18.17 -14.57 -17.24
C ILE A 145 18.84 -15.35 -16.09
N VAL A 146 18.05 -15.88 -15.16
CA VAL A 146 18.53 -16.72 -14.05
C VAL A 146 17.78 -18.05 -14.02
N SER A 147 18.42 -19.08 -13.44
CA SER A 147 17.76 -20.38 -13.27
C SER A 147 16.62 -20.30 -12.27
N GLU A 148 15.66 -21.23 -12.38
CA GLU A 148 14.54 -21.32 -11.45
C GLU A 148 15.02 -21.61 -10.02
N GLU A 149 16.09 -22.39 -9.86
CA GLU A 149 16.72 -22.67 -8.56
C GLU A 149 17.28 -21.40 -7.92
N LEU A 150 18.03 -20.59 -8.66
CA LEU A 150 18.61 -19.35 -8.15
C LEU A 150 17.51 -18.36 -7.75
N TRP A 151 16.44 -18.28 -8.56
CA TRP A 151 15.29 -17.44 -8.26
C TRP A 151 14.53 -17.89 -7.01
N ASN A 152 14.33 -19.21 -6.85
CA ASN A 152 13.70 -19.80 -5.68
C ASN A 152 14.51 -19.54 -4.41
N GLN A 153 15.84 -19.70 -4.45
CA GLN A 153 16.73 -19.36 -3.34
C GLN A 153 16.59 -17.87 -2.95
N ALA A 154 16.49 -16.97 -3.94
CA ALA A 154 16.28 -15.56 -3.69
C ALA A 154 14.93 -15.26 -3.00
N GLN A 155 13.85 -15.97 -3.37
CA GLN A 155 12.54 -15.83 -2.72
C GLN A 155 12.58 -16.32 -1.28
N VAL A 156 13.18 -17.48 -1.02
CA VAL A 156 13.33 -18.04 0.33
C VAL A 156 14.05 -17.04 1.24
N LYS A 157 15.19 -16.50 0.78
CA LYS A 157 15.93 -15.47 1.55
C LYS A 157 15.08 -14.22 1.79
N MET A 158 14.28 -13.79 0.82
CA MET A 158 13.44 -12.61 0.96
C MET A 158 12.34 -12.81 2.00
N ILE A 159 11.69 -13.98 2.02
CA ILE A 159 10.68 -14.35 3.03
C ILE A 159 11.34 -14.43 4.42
N ALA A 160 12.52 -15.06 4.51
CA ALA A 160 13.27 -15.15 5.77
C ALA A 160 13.65 -13.76 6.32
N GLN A 161 14.12 -12.85 5.46
CA GLN A 161 14.37 -11.46 5.84
C GLN A 161 13.08 -10.76 6.27
N ALA A 162 11.97 -10.92 5.54
CA ALA A 162 10.69 -10.32 5.90
C ALA A 162 10.26 -10.72 7.32
N LYS A 163 10.32 -12.01 7.66
CA LYS A 163 10.04 -12.52 9.02
C LYS A 163 10.99 -11.97 10.07
N LYS A 164 12.30 -11.92 9.77
CA LYS A 164 13.32 -11.35 10.67
C LYS A 164 13.02 -9.88 10.99
N TYR A 165 12.61 -9.09 10.00
CA TYR A 165 12.28 -7.68 10.17
C TYR A 165 10.84 -7.41 10.63
N GLU A 166 9.92 -8.38 10.54
CA GLU A 166 8.56 -8.28 11.10
C GLU A 166 8.61 -8.13 12.63
N HIS A 167 9.54 -8.84 13.29
CA HIS A 167 9.81 -8.68 14.71
C HIS A 167 10.50 -7.34 15.06
N VAL A 168 11.26 -6.76 14.13
CA VAL A 168 11.96 -5.48 14.33
C VAL A 168 11.04 -4.27 14.08
N ASN A 169 9.98 -4.45 13.27
CA ASN A 169 9.04 -3.39 12.91
C ASN A 169 7.72 -3.40 13.70
N LYS A 170 7.47 -4.39 14.58
CA LYS A 170 6.43 -4.27 15.62
C LYS A 170 6.98 -3.44 16.77
N ALA A 171 6.92 -2.12 16.64
CA ALA A 171 7.09 -1.27 17.80
C ALA A 171 5.82 -1.34 18.68
N LYS A 172 5.73 -2.40 19.49
CA LYS A 172 4.79 -2.45 20.63
C LYS A 172 5.16 -1.42 21.71
N ASP A 173 6.28 -0.72 21.54
CA ASP A 173 6.94 0.14 22.52
C ASP A 173 7.40 1.49 21.92
N THR A 174 6.79 1.93 20.81
CA THR A 174 7.03 3.29 20.27
C THR A 174 6.26 4.30 21.10
N LYS A 175 6.98 5.01 21.97
CA LYS A 175 6.51 6.25 22.57
C LYS A 175 6.04 7.21 21.47
N THR A 176 4.82 7.72 21.60
CA THR A 176 4.32 8.77 20.70
C THR A 176 4.99 10.09 21.08
N HIS A 177 5.65 10.74 20.12
CA HIS A 177 6.32 12.02 20.35
C HIS A 177 5.32 13.17 20.15
N LEU A 178 5.20 14.09 21.12
CA LEU A 178 4.18 15.15 21.15
C LEU A 178 4.21 16.05 19.91
N LEU A 179 5.41 16.38 19.42
CA LEU A 179 5.62 17.33 18.33
C LEU A 179 5.81 16.64 16.97
N SER A 180 5.35 15.39 16.84
CA SER A 180 5.39 14.64 15.58
C SER A 180 4.65 15.40 14.48
N GLY A 181 5.33 15.61 13.34
CA GLY A 181 4.76 16.33 12.19
C GLY A 181 4.83 17.87 12.27
N LEU A 182 5.10 18.43 13.44
CA LEU A 182 5.24 19.89 13.63
C LEU A 182 6.70 20.35 13.50
N VAL A 183 7.65 19.58 14.03
CA VAL A 183 9.07 19.96 14.02
C VAL A 183 9.68 19.79 12.62
N LYS A 184 10.22 20.87 12.07
CA LYS A 184 10.94 20.89 10.78
C LYS A 184 12.42 21.17 10.99
N CYS A 185 13.25 20.58 10.13
CA CYS A 185 14.68 20.84 10.11
C CYS A 185 14.93 22.30 9.71
N PRO A 186 15.74 23.07 10.46
CA PRO A 186 16.00 24.48 10.16
C PRO A 186 16.84 24.67 8.88
N VAL A 187 17.53 23.63 8.42
CA VAL A 187 18.42 23.70 7.25
C VAL A 187 17.71 23.27 5.96
N CYS A 188 17.03 22.13 5.96
CA CYS A 188 16.40 21.59 4.75
C CYS A 188 14.87 21.65 4.73
N GLY A 189 14.23 22.18 5.78
CA GLY A 189 12.77 22.29 5.90
C GLY A 189 12.02 20.97 6.05
N ALA A 190 12.69 19.82 5.91
CA ALA A 190 12.07 18.50 6.02
C ALA A 190 11.62 18.21 7.46
N GLY A 191 10.51 17.47 7.60
CA GLY A 191 10.00 17.05 8.91
C GLY A 191 11.03 16.20 9.67
N MET A 192 11.25 16.53 10.94
CA MET A 192 12.11 15.77 11.84
C MET A 192 11.42 14.47 12.29
N TYR A 193 12.19 13.47 12.69
CA TYR A 193 11.69 12.19 13.19
C TYR A 193 12.16 11.95 14.63
N GLY A 194 11.34 11.23 15.39
CA GLY A 194 11.66 10.78 16.75
C GLY A 194 12.67 9.63 16.73
N ASN A 195 13.69 9.73 17.58
CA ASN A 195 14.76 8.77 17.73
C ASN A 195 14.91 8.37 19.21
N LYS A 196 15.14 7.09 19.48
CA LYS A 196 15.35 6.53 20.82
C LYS A 196 16.82 6.13 20.97
N SER A 197 17.47 6.62 22.02
CA SER A 197 18.81 6.21 22.42
C SER A 197 18.74 5.52 23.77
N ILE A 198 19.05 4.22 23.80
CA ILE A 198 19.10 3.41 25.01
C ILE A 198 20.52 3.52 25.56
N LYS A 199 20.68 4.09 26.76
CA LYS A 199 21.98 4.09 27.45
C LYS A 199 22.07 2.90 28.39
N HIS A 200 23.21 2.22 28.36
CA HIS A 200 23.57 1.14 29.27
C HIS A 200 24.61 1.64 30.27
N ARG A 201 24.58 1.09 31.49
CA ARG A 201 25.64 1.29 32.49
C ARG A 201 26.86 0.45 32.11
N LYS A 202 27.99 0.66 32.80
CA LYS A 202 29.23 -0.11 32.58
C LYS A 202 29.07 -1.61 32.85
N ASP A 203 28.07 -2.00 33.65
CA ASP A 203 27.71 -3.39 33.96
C ASP A 203 26.80 -4.06 32.91
N GLY A 204 26.47 -3.35 31.81
CA GLY A 204 25.59 -3.83 30.75
C GLY A 204 24.08 -3.66 31.03
N SER A 205 23.69 -3.33 32.27
CA SER A 205 22.29 -3.08 32.63
C SER A 205 21.76 -1.78 31.99
N LYS A 206 20.46 -1.77 31.68
CA LYS A 206 19.79 -0.62 31.07
C LYS A 206 19.73 0.55 32.07
N TYR A 207 20.25 1.72 31.68
CA TYR A 207 20.23 2.93 32.51
C TYR A 207 18.92 3.71 32.33
N LYS A 208 18.73 4.31 31.15
CA LYS A 208 17.55 5.12 30.81
C LYS A 208 17.43 5.22 29.29
N ASP A 209 16.19 5.32 28.83
CA ASP A 209 15.86 5.67 27.45
C ASP A 209 15.84 7.19 27.29
N PHE A 210 16.58 7.71 26.31
CA PHE A 210 16.55 9.11 25.91
C PHE A 210 15.88 9.25 24.55
N TYR A 211 15.07 10.28 24.40
CA TYR A 211 14.33 10.54 23.17
C TYR A 211 14.76 11.86 22.54
N TYR A 212 14.89 11.86 21.22
CA TYR A 212 15.40 13.00 20.45
C TYR A 212 14.63 13.21 19.16
N TYR A 213 14.57 14.45 18.70
CA TYR A 213 14.18 14.78 17.33
C TYR A 213 15.42 14.96 16.45
N GLY A 214 15.44 14.30 15.30
CA GLY A 214 16.53 14.37 14.32
C GLY A 214 16.05 14.65 12.90
N CYS A 215 16.91 15.25 12.06
CA CYS A 215 16.61 15.44 10.63
C CYS A 215 16.62 14.09 9.90
N LYS A 216 15.56 13.80 9.12
CA LYS A 216 15.46 12.57 8.30
C LYS A 216 16.58 12.47 7.25
N HIS A 217 17.00 13.61 6.69
CA HIS A 217 18.07 13.68 5.70
C HIS A 217 19.48 13.69 6.29
N ARG A 218 19.67 13.46 7.61
CA ARG A 218 21.01 13.28 8.20
C ARG A 218 21.76 12.10 7.58
N THR A 219 21.00 11.10 7.12
CA THR A 219 21.45 9.97 6.33
C THR A 219 20.94 10.14 4.90
N MET A 220 21.70 9.67 3.91
CA MET A 220 21.28 9.68 2.50
C MET A 220 19.92 9.02 2.35
N THR A 221 18.90 9.83 2.07
CA THR A 221 17.52 9.38 1.96
C THR A 221 16.91 10.01 0.71
N ARG A 222 16.47 9.17 -0.24
CA ARG A 222 15.89 9.62 -1.52
C ARG A 222 16.77 10.62 -2.31
N GLY A 223 18.10 10.44 -2.27
CA GLY A 223 19.05 11.30 -2.98
C GLY A 223 19.33 12.66 -2.34
N HIS A 224 18.74 12.96 -1.18
CA HIS A 224 18.97 14.22 -0.47
C HIS A 224 19.74 13.98 0.84
N LYS A 225 20.80 14.77 1.06
CA LYS A 225 21.62 14.78 2.28
C LYS A 225 21.56 16.16 2.91
N CYS A 226 21.36 16.19 4.22
CA CYS A 226 21.38 17.43 5.00
C CYS A 226 22.53 17.38 6.00
N ASP A 227 23.27 18.49 6.09
CA ASP A 227 24.40 18.61 7.02
C ASP A 227 23.98 18.92 8.46
N TYR A 228 22.67 19.03 8.71
CA TYR A 228 22.13 19.17 10.06
C TYR A 228 22.26 17.86 10.85
N LYS A 229 23.33 17.77 11.65
CA LYS A 229 23.69 16.58 12.44
C LYS A 229 23.17 16.60 13.89
N LYS A 230 22.77 17.76 14.41
CA LYS A 230 22.33 17.90 15.80
C LYS A 230 21.01 17.16 16.03
N GLN A 231 20.92 16.47 17.16
CA GLN A 231 19.70 15.85 17.67
C GLN A 231 19.22 16.65 18.87
N ILE A 232 17.97 17.08 18.84
CA ILE A 232 17.37 17.90 19.89
C ILE A 232 16.70 16.96 20.89
N GLN A 233 16.99 17.08 22.19
CA GLN A 233 16.36 16.25 23.21
C GLN A 233 14.87 16.60 23.33
N GLU A 234 14.01 15.59 23.32
CA GLU A 234 12.55 15.75 23.37
C GLU A 234 12.11 16.50 24.63
N GLU A 235 12.59 16.10 25.80
CA GLU A 235 12.22 16.70 27.09
C GLU A 235 12.46 18.23 27.11
N VAL A 236 13.54 18.70 26.46
CA VAL A 236 13.88 20.14 26.41
C VAL A 236 12.97 20.89 25.43
N LEU A 237 12.72 20.30 24.27
CA LEU A 237 11.89 20.92 23.25
C LEU A 237 10.42 20.97 23.69
N ASP A 238 9.91 19.88 24.25
CA ASP A 238 8.54 19.78 24.74
C ASP A 238 8.31 20.78 25.89
N ALA A 239 9.25 20.89 26.85
CA ALA A 239 9.16 21.88 27.92
C ALA A 239 9.11 23.32 27.39
N SER A 240 9.93 23.63 26.38
CA SER A 240 9.96 24.96 25.75
C SER A 240 8.63 25.29 25.05
N VAL A 241 8.05 24.30 24.35
CA VAL A 241 6.75 24.47 23.67
C VAL A 241 5.63 24.64 24.69
N ILE A 242 5.61 23.85 25.76
CA ILE A 242 4.62 23.95 26.84
C ILE A 242 4.67 25.33 27.49
N GLU A 243 5.86 25.88 27.73
CA GLU A 243 6.01 27.23 28.30
C GLU A 243 5.40 28.30 27.39
N ILE A 244 5.66 28.23 26.08
CA ILE A 244 5.09 29.14 25.09
C ILE A 244 3.57 29.01 25.04
N ILE A 245 3.04 27.78 25.02
CA ILE A 245 1.58 27.53 25.03
C ILE A 245 0.96 28.11 26.31
N THR A 246 1.57 27.90 27.47
CA THR A 246 1.08 28.44 28.74
C THR A 246 1.00 29.97 28.72
N LYS A 247 2.03 30.63 28.16
CA LYS A 247 2.05 32.09 27.99
C LYS A 247 0.97 32.56 27.00
N LEU A 248 0.73 31.82 25.92
CA LEU A 248 -0.31 32.14 24.94
C LEU A 248 -1.72 31.98 25.53
N VAL A 249 -1.98 30.89 26.24
CA VAL A 249 -3.29 30.62 26.87
C VAL A 249 -3.58 31.59 28.01
N SER A 250 -2.56 32.09 28.70
CA SER A 250 -2.71 33.13 29.73
C SER A 250 -3.11 34.50 29.17
N ASN A 251 -3.09 34.68 27.83
CA ASN A 251 -3.60 35.88 27.20
C ASN A 251 -5.14 35.78 27.03
N PRO A 252 -5.94 36.66 27.67
CA PRO A 252 -7.40 36.61 27.63
C PRO A 252 -7.99 36.66 26.21
N ARG A 253 -7.28 37.32 25.28
CA ARG A 253 -7.70 37.44 23.88
C ARG A 253 -7.52 36.14 23.10
N PHE A 254 -6.52 35.33 23.47
CA PHE A 254 -6.29 34.02 22.86
C PHE A 254 -7.18 32.95 23.48
N ALA A 255 -7.42 33.03 24.79
CA ALA A 255 -8.34 32.14 25.50
C ALA A 255 -9.79 32.26 24.96
N SER A 256 -10.24 33.48 24.67
CA SER A 256 -11.56 33.72 24.05
C SER A 256 -11.65 33.17 22.62
N LEU A 257 -10.63 33.38 21.78
CA LEU A 257 -10.56 32.79 20.43
C LEU A 257 -10.50 31.25 20.44
N MET A 258 -9.80 30.66 21.42
CA MET A 258 -9.78 29.21 21.60
C MET A 258 -11.12 28.66 22.08
N GLN A 259 -11.79 29.34 23.03
CA GLN A 259 -13.13 28.94 23.46
C GLN A 259 -14.16 29.05 22.33
N GLU A 260 -14.04 30.04 21.46
CA GLU A 260 -14.92 30.21 20.28
C GLU A 260 -14.73 29.09 19.26
N LYS A 261 -13.47 28.66 19.01
CA LYS A 261 -13.17 27.51 18.14
C LYS A 261 -13.54 26.15 18.78
N ILE A 262 -13.39 25.98 20.10
CA ILE A 262 -13.69 24.73 20.81
C ILE A 262 -15.21 24.54 21.00
N ASN A 263 -15.99 25.61 21.17
CA ASN A 263 -17.45 25.54 21.33
C ASN A 263 -18.25 25.45 20.03
N MET A 264 -17.62 25.47 18.84
CA MET A 264 -18.27 25.07 17.59
C MET A 264 -18.46 23.55 17.56
N LYS A 265 -19.39 23.02 18.38
CA LYS A 265 -19.90 21.65 18.22
C LYS A 265 -20.39 21.51 16.78
N VAL A 266 -19.75 20.60 16.05
CA VAL A 266 -20.10 20.23 14.68
C VAL A 266 -21.55 19.76 14.69
N ASP A 267 -22.43 20.43 13.96
CA ASP A 267 -23.82 19.98 13.79
C ASP A 267 -23.84 18.79 12.82
N THR A 268 -23.55 17.58 13.34
CA THR A 268 -23.58 16.32 12.58
C THR A 268 -24.97 15.69 12.53
N THR A 269 -25.98 16.33 13.12
CA THR A 269 -27.30 15.75 13.37
C THR A 269 -27.98 15.22 12.09
N ALA A 270 -27.85 15.93 10.97
CA ALA A 270 -28.40 15.51 9.68
C ALA A 270 -27.72 14.24 9.13
N ILE A 271 -26.40 14.14 9.23
CA ILE A 271 -25.64 12.97 8.74
C ILE A 271 -25.84 11.78 9.68
N ASP A 272 -25.99 12.02 10.98
CA ASP A 272 -26.33 10.97 11.94
C ASP A 272 -27.72 10.37 11.69
N GLN A 273 -28.69 11.18 11.24
CA GLN A 273 -30.01 10.68 10.83
C GLN A 273 -29.93 9.87 9.53
N GLU A 274 -29.12 10.30 8.57
CA GLU A 274 -28.87 9.59 7.31
C GLU A 274 -28.22 8.21 7.55
N ILE A 275 -27.17 8.15 8.39
CA ILE A 275 -26.51 6.90 8.78
C ILE A 275 -27.50 5.93 9.44
N LYS A 276 -28.33 6.41 10.38
CA LYS A 276 -29.35 5.59 11.04
C LYS A 276 -30.40 5.04 10.07
N ALA A 277 -30.79 5.83 9.06
CA ALA A 277 -31.73 5.38 8.04
C ALA A 277 -31.13 4.27 7.17
N LEU A 278 -29.86 4.43 6.74
CA LEU A 278 -29.13 3.44 5.95
C LEU A 278 -28.90 2.15 6.74
N GLU A 279 -28.51 2.22 8.01
CA GLU A 279 -28.36 1.05 8.90
C GLU A 279 -29.68 0.26 9.05
N LYS A 280 -30.80 0.97 9.18
CA LYS A 280 -32.13 0.35 9.25
C LYS A 280 -32.49 -0.37 7.96
N GLN A 281 -32.24 0.26 6.81
CA GLN A 281 -32.50 -0.34 5.50
C GLN A 281 -31.62 -1.56 5.24
N LEU A 282 -30.33 -1.49 5.60
CA LEU A 282 -29.39 -2.59 5.47
C LEU A 282 -29.82 -3.80 6.31
N LYS A 283 -30.24 -3.56 7.55
CA LYS A 283 -30.80 -4.62 8.42
C LYS A 283 -32.03 -5.30 7.81
N GLN A 284 -32.90 -4.55 7.14
CA GLN A 284 -34.07 -5.10 6.45
C GLN A 284 -33.67 -5.96 5.24
N SER A 285 -32.72 -5.50 4.43
CA SER A 285 -32.21 -6.26 3.27
C SER A 285 -31.54 -7.57 3.69
N TYR A 286 -30.72 -7.56 4.74
CA TYR A 286 -30.13 -8.78 5.31
C TYR A 286 -31.18 -9.76 5.86
N ALA A 287 -32.24 -9.26 6.50
CA ALA A 287 -33.34 -10.11 6.97
C ALA A 287 -34.10 -10.76 5.80
N MET A 288 -34.32 -10.02 4.71
CA MET A 288 -34.97 -10.56 3.52
C MET A 288 -34.10 -11.57 2.79
N LYS A 289 -32.79 -11.32 2.66
CA LYS A 289 -31.80 -12.27 2.13
C LYS A 289 -31.85 -13.60 2.88
N ARG A 290 -31.83 -13.55 4.21
CA ARG A 290 -31.91 -14.76 5.06
C ARG A 290 -33.21 -15.52 4.81
N LYS A 291 -34.34 -14.82 4.73
CA LYS A 291 -35.63 -15.45 4.43
C LYS A 291 -35.64 -16.13 3.05
N THR A 292 -35.06 -15.49 2.02
CA THR A 292 -34.95 -16.08 0.69
C THR A 292 -34.03 -17.31 0.67
N LEU A 293 -32.96 -17.31 1.46
CA LEU A 293 -32.11 -18.50 1.64
C LEU A 293 -32.87 -19.65 2.33
N GLU A 294 -33.62 -19.35 3.40
CA GLU A 294 -34.48 -20.34 4.08
C GLU A 294 -35.55 -20.90 3.12
N GLU A 295 -36.13 -20.07 2.24
CA GLU A 295 -37.07 -20.51 1.20
C GLU A 295 -36.40 -21.43 0.16
N ILE A 296 -35.12 -21.21 -0.18
CA ILE A 296 -34.34 -22.08 -1.07
C ILE A 296 -34.01 -23.42 -0.42
N GLU A 297 -33.63 -23.42 0.86
CA GLU A 297 -33.30 -24.63 1.62
C GLU A 297 -34.51 -25.55 1.82
N GLN A 298 -35.72 -24.99 1.84
CA GLN A 298 -36.98 -25.72 1.99
C GLN A 298 -37.59 -26.18 0.65
N LEU A 299 -36.94 -25.93 -0.49
CA LEU A 299 -37.43 -26.41 -1.78
C LEU A 299 -37.36 -27.93 -1.87
N ASP A 300 -38.50 -28.55 -2.16
CA ASP A 300 -38.59 -29.99 -2.43
C ASP A 300 -38.02 -30.32 -3.82
N PRO A 301 -36.95 -31.12 -3.93
CA PRO A 301 -36.35 -31.52 -5.20
C PRO A 301 -37.30 -32.29 -6.13
N ASP A 302 -38.33 -32.95 -5.58
CA ASP A 302 -39.27 -33.77 -6.34
C ASP A 302 -40.47 -32.95 -6.89
N GLU A 303 -40.51 -31.65 -6.62
CA GLU A 303 -41.59 -30.77 -7.08
C GLU A 303 -41.53 -30.53 -8.60
N ARG A 304 -42.67 -30.64 -9.29
CA ARG A 304 -42.81 -30.56 -10.77
C ARG A 304 -42.20 -29.30 -11.41
N HIS A 305 -42.08 -28.21 -10.66
CA HIS A 305 -41.53 -26.94 -11.11
C HIS A 305 -40.28 -26.48 -10.34
N TYR A 306 -39.58 -27.41 -9.68
CA TYR A 306 -38.39 -27.16 -8.87
C TYR A 306 -37.39 -26.21 -9.55
N ASN A 307 -36.95 -26.54 -10.77
CA ASN A 307 -35.94 -25.76 -11.50
C ASN A 307 -36.38 -24.30 -11.75
N ARG A 308 -37.66 -24.07 -12.04
CA ARG A 308 -38.19 -22.73 -12.32
C ARG A 308 -38.31 -21.91 -11.04
N ARG A 309 -38.76 -22.55 -9.96
CA ARG A 309 -38.95 -21.90 -8.65
C ARG A 309 -37.62 -21.60 -7.97
N LYS A 310 -36.64 -22.50 -8.11
CA LYS A 310 -35.25 -22.29 -7.69
C LYS A 310 -34.62 -21.11 -8.43
N ALA A 311 -34.75 -21.05 -9.77
CA ALA A 311 -34.19 -19.95 -10.56
C ALA A 311 -34.79 -18.58 -10.18
N ASP A 312 -36.08 -18.50 -9.87
CA ASP A 312 -36.74 -17.27 -9.39
C ASP A 312 -36.21 -16.82 -8.01
N LEU A 313 -36.04 -17.78 -7.09
CA LEU A 313 -35.48 -17.50 -5.76
C LEU A 313 -34.00 -17.12 -5.82
N ASP A 314 -33.22 -17.76 -6.71
CA ASP A 314 -31.82 -17.40 -6.96
C ASP A 314 -31.72 -15.97 -7.54
N ASP A 315 -32.55 -15.60 -8.52
CA ASP A 315 -32.59 -14.23 -9.07
C ASP A 315 -32.96 -13.19 -7.99
N ARG A 316 -33.96 -13.52 -7.16
CA ARG A 316 -34.34 -12.67 -6.02
C ARG A 316 -33.20 -12.54 -5.00
N LEU A 317 -32.44 -13.61 -4.78
CA LEU A 317 -31.28 -13.61 -3.89
C LEU A 317 -30.14 -12.75 -4.47
N TYR A 318 -29.82 -12.86 -5.76
CA TYR A 318 -28.82 -12.03 -6.41
C TYR A 318 -29.17 -10.54 -6.36
N ARG A 319 -30.43 -10.17 -6.63
CA ARG A 319 -30.88 -8.78 -6.47
C ARG A 319 -30.76 -8.26 -5.03
N MET A 320 -30.86 -9.14 -4.04
CA MET A 320 -30.63 -8.75 -2.63
C MET A 320 -29.15 -8.55 -2.32
N TYR A 321 -28.25 -9.33 -2.93
CA TYR A 321 -26.81 -9.10 -2.84
C TYR A 321 -26.43 -7.74 -3.41
N ASP A 322 -26.85 -7.42 -4.63
CA ASP A 322 -26.58 -6.12 -5.26
C ASP A 322 -27.09 -4.95 -4.40
N LYS A 323 -28.32 -5.08 -3.88
CA LYS A 323 -28.93 -4.07 -3.02
C LYS A 323 -28.21 -3.89 -1.68
N ILE A 324 -27.69 -4.98 -1.10
CA ILE A 324 -26.90 -4.92 0.14
C ILE A 324 -25.58 -4.20 -0.13
N ASP A 325 -24.89 -4.55 -1.22
CA ASP A 325 -23.62 -3.93 -1.61
C ASP A 325 -23.79 -2.41 -1.82
N ASP A 326 -24.85 -1.98 -2.53
CA ASP A 326 -25.16 -0.56 -2.73
C ASP A 326 -25.45 0.19 -1.41
N GLN A 327 -26.14 -0.47 -0.47
CA GLN A 327 -26.47 0.10 0.84
C GLN A 327 -25.25 0.17 1.75
N GLU A 328 -24.37 -0.83 1.72
CA GLU A 328 -23.09 -0.83 2.43
C GLU A 328 -22.18 0.27 1.90
N GLN A 329 -22.12 0.42 0.56
CA GLN A 329 -21.39 1.50 -0.09
C GLN A 329 -21.87 2.87 0.39
N SER A 330 -23.20 3.10 0.35
CA SER A 330 -23.82 4.35 0.79
C SER A 330 -23.55 4.63 2.28
N LEU A 331 -23.59 3.60 3.12
CA LEU A 331 -23.30 3.72 4.55
C LEU A 331 -21.83 4.07 4.82
N ILE A 332 -20.89 3.47 4.08
CA ILE A 332 -19.47 3.80 4.18
C ILE A 332 -19.22 5.24 3.74
N GLU A 333 -19.85 5.68 2.65
CA GLU A 333 -19.75 7.06 2.16
C GLU A 333 -20.30 8.08 3.16
N ALA A 334 -21.46 7.81 3.76
CA ALA A 334 -22.04 8.67 4.79
C ALA A 334 -21.14 8.77 6.04
N ARG A 335 -20.53 7.65 6.46
CA ARG A 335 -19.56 7.62 7.58
C ARG A 335 -18.27 8.35 7.25
N ALA A 336 -17.74 8.19 6.03
CA ALA A 336 -16.56 8.91 5.58
C ALA A 336 -16.82 10.42 5.51
N LYS A 337 -18.00 10.84 5.04
CA LYS A 337 -18.43 12.23 5.03
C LYS A 337 -18.50 12.82 6.44
N LYS A 338 -19.05 12.08 7.40
CA LYS A 338 -19.05 12.47 8.83
C LYS A 338 -17.61 12.69 9.33
N GLN A 339 -16.73 11.73 9.08
CA GLN A 339 -15.33 11.80 9.52
C GLN A 339 -14.54 12.94 8.85
N SER A 340 -14.83 13.24 7.58
CA SER A 340 -14.26 14.39 6.86
C SER A 340 -14.67 15.71 7.52
N ILE A 341 -15.96 15.87 7.82
CA ILE A 341 -16.48 17.10 8.47
C ILE A 341 -15.91 17.25 9.89
N GLU A 342 -15.74 16.15 10.62
CA GLU A 342 -15.09 16.15 11.93
C GLU A 342 -13.60 16.50 11.83
N SER A 343 -12.89 16.08 10.78
CA SER A 343 -11.44 16.30 10.61
C SER A 343 -11.07 17.66 10.01
N GLU A 344 -11.85 18.18 9.07
CA GLU A 344 -11.63 19.48 8.41
C GLU A 344 -11.68 20.67 9.36
N LYS A 345 -12.41 20.56 10.49
CA LYS A 345 -12.50 21.64 11.49
C LYS A 345 -11.58 21.47 12.71
N VAL A 346 -10.96 20.31 12.89
CA VAL A 346 -9.88 20.09 13.89
C VAL A 346 -8.53 20.63 13.37
N THR A 347 -8.38 20.71 12.05
CA THR A 347 -7.16 21.21 11.38
C THR A 347 -7.23 22.68 10.96
N GLY A 348 -8.38 23.34 11.15
CA GLY A 348 -8.63 24.75 10.80
C GLY A 348 -8.36 25.75 11.91
#